data_AF-A0A1I4SC68-F1
#
_entry.id   AF-A0A1I4SC68-F1
#
_cell.length_a   1.000
_cell.length_b   1.000
_cell.length_c   1.000
_cell.angle_alpha   90.00
_cell.angle_beta   90.00
_cell.angle_gamma   90.00
#
_symmetry.space_group_name_H-M   'P 1'
#
loop_
_entity.id
_entity.type
_entity.pdbx_description
1 polymer ?
#
loop_
_entity_poly.entity_id
_entity_poly.type
_entity_poly.pdbx_seq_one_letter_code
_entity_poly.pdbx_strand_id
1 'polypeptide(L)' 'MTTPRQQRRRRTGRTAQLNLKLKPDTIETFIRVADANGWGLGEAFERAVELLEQSTAKK' A
#
# COMPACT_ATOMS: atom_id res chain seq x y z
N MET A 1 21.38 1.10 -15.13
CA MET A 1 20.81 -0.27 -15.17
C MET A 1 19.53 -0.28 -14.35
N THR A 2 18.36 -0.12 -14.98
CA THR A 2 17.06 -0.11 -14.30
C THR A 2 16.49 -1.52 -14.31
N THR A 3 16.51 -2.20 -13.17
CA THR A 3 15.98 -3.56 -13.02
C THR A 3 14.48 -3.57 -13.31
N PRO A 4 13.98 -4.40 -14.25
CA PRO A 4 12.56 -4.45 -14.55
C PRO A 4 11.80 -4.94 -13.32
N ARG A 5 10.84 -4.14 -12.84
CA ARG A 5 9.99 -4.49 -11.70
C ARG A 5 9.20 -5.76 -12.06
N GLN A 6 9.52 -6.86 -11.38
CA GLN A 6 8.87 -8.16 -11.59
C GLN A 6 7.35 -8.00 -11.47
N GLN A 7 6.63 -8.24 -12.58
CA GLN A 7 5.19 -8.10 -12.61
C GLN A 7 4.55 -9.23 -11.78
N ARG A 8 4.30 -8.95 -10.49
CA ARG A 8 3.67 -9.89 -9.57
C ARG A 8 2.18 -10.01 -9.90
N ARG A 9 1.83 -10.86 -10.86
CA ARG A 9 0.43 -11.16 -11.20
C ARG A 9 -0.15 -12.15 -10.17
N ARG A 10 -0.31 -11.70 -8.93
CA ARG A 10 -1.05 -12.41 -7.87
C ARG A 10 -2.53 -12.04 -7.98
N ARG A 11 -3.45 -13.02 -7.99
CA ARG A 11 -4.89 -12.77 -7.84
C ARG A 11 -5.15 -12.44 -6.37
N THR A 12 -5.28 -11.17 -6.03
CA THR A 12 -5.37 -10.72 -4.63
C THR A 12 -6.81 -10.53 -4.14
N GLY A 13 -7.83 -10.89 -4.93
CA GLY A 13 -9.24 -10.66 -4.60
C GLY A 13 -9.70 -9.19 -4.65
N ARG A 14 -8.81 -8.24 -4.95
CA ARG A 14 -9.10 -6.81 -5.06
C ARG A 14 -9.80 -6.53 -6.39
N THR A 15 -11.05 -6.08 -6.35
CA THR A 15 -11.91 -5.84 -7.53
C THR A 15 -12.24 -4.37 -7.77
N ALA A 16 -12.06 -3.50 -6.77
CA ALA A 16 -12.33 -2.07 -6.84
C ALA A 16 -11.04 -1.24 -6.91
N GLN A 17 -11.12 -0.07 -7.55
CA GLN A 17 -10.06 0.92 -7.60
C GLN A 17 -10.45 2.17 -6.80
N LEU A 18 -9.48 2.72 -6.07
CA LEU A 18 -9.62 3.97 -5.33
C LEU A 18 -8.66 5.00 -5.91
N ASN A 19 -9.17 6.17 -6.27
CA ASN A 19 -8.37 7.30 -6.76
C ASN A 19 -8.15 8.31 -5.65
N LEU A 20 -6.89 8.56 -5.31
CA LEU A 20 -6.50 9.51 -4.27
C LEU A 20 -5.55 10.56 -4.83
N LYS A 21 -5.67 11.79 -4.33
CA LYS A 21 -4.66 12.83 -4.47
C LYS A 21 -3.86 12.89 -3.18
N LEU A 22 -2.57 12.63 -3.24
CA LEU A 22 -1.67 12.57 -2.09
C LEU A 22 -0.44 13.45 -2.34
N LYS A 23 0.23 13.86 -1.26
CA LYS A 23 1.52 14.54 -1.37
C LYS A 23 2.59 13.58 -1.91
N PRO A 24 3.56 14.05 -2.73
CA PRO A 24 4.63 13.20 -3.25
C PRO A 24 5.39 12.44 -2.16
N ASP A 25 5.74 13.11 -1.06
CA ASP A 25 6.50 12.50 0.06
C ASP A 25 5.72 11.39 0.76
N THR A 26 4.38 11.51 0.81
CA THR A 26 3.50 10.48 1.37
C THR A 26 3.49 9.24 0.49
N ILE A 27 3.49 9.43 -0.84
CA ILE A 27 3.53 8.33 -1.81
C ILE A 27 4.86 7.59 -1.69
N GLU A 28 5.98 8.31 -1.64
CA GLU A 28 7.31 7.72 -1.50
C GLU A 28 7.42 6.91 -0.20
N THR A 29 6.97 7.50 0.92
CA THR A 29 6.99 6.83 2.21
C THR A 29 6.14 5.56 2.20
N PHE A 30 4.94 5.61 1.63
CA PHE A 30 4.04 4.46 1.55
C PHE A 30 4.63 3.33 0.69
N ILE A 31 5.21 3.67 -0.46
CA ILE A 31 5.88 2.68 -1.34
C ILE A 31 7.07 2.06 -0.61
N ARG A 32 7.91 2.86 0.05
CA ARG A 32 9.07 2.36 0.81
C ARG A 32 8.66 1.39 1.93
N VAL A 33 7.59 1.70 2.66
CA VAL A 33 7.05 0.82 3.71
C VAL A 33 6.52 -0.48 3.10
N ALA A 34 5.79 -0.42 1.99
CA ALA A 34 5.30 -1.60 1.30
C ALA A 34 6.46 -2.50 0.82
N ASP A 35 7.46 -1.90 0.16
CA ASP A 35 8.62 -2.62 -0.37
C ASP A 35 9.45 -3.25 0.75
N ALA A 36 9.70 -2.54 1.85
CA ALA A 36 10.47 -3.04 2.99
C ALA A 36 9.83 -4.28 3.64
N ASN A 37 8.50 -4.41 3.57
CA ASN A 37 7.77 -5.57 4.06
C ASN A 37 7.43 -6.59 2.96
N GLY A 38 7.83 -6.33 1.72
CA GLY A 38 7.56 -7.18 0.56
C GLY A 38 6.10 -7.21 0.10
N TRP A 39 5.29 -6.24 0.54
CA TRP A 39 3.85 -6.13 0.27
C TRP A 39 3.54 -5.56 -1.12
N GLY A 40 2.37 -5.93 -1.66
CA GLY A 40 1.75 -5.17 -2.73
C GLY A 40 1.09 -3.89 -2.20
N LEU A 41 0.98 -2.83 -3.01
CA LEU A 41 0.37 -1.56 -2.55
C LEU A 41 -1.05 -1.72 -2.01
N GLY A 42 -1.85 -2.61 -2.59
CA GLY A 42 -3.20 -2.90 -2.07
C GLY A 42 -3.18 -3.57 -0.69
N GLU A 43 -2.18 -4.43 -0.44
CA GLU A 43 -2.01 -5.09 0.87
C GLU A 43 -1.52 -4.09 1.91
N ALA A 44 -0.53 -3.25 1.55
CA ALA A 44 -0.08 -2.18 2.41
C ALA A 44 -1.22 -1.20 2.77
N PHE A 45 -2.14 -0.96 1.83
CA PHE A 45 -3.30 -0.11 2.07
C PHE A 45 -4.29 -0.76 3.04
N GLU A 46 -4.62 -2.04 2.87
CA GLU A 46 -5.46 -2.81 3.80
C GLU A 46 -4.91 -2.74 5.24
N ARG A 47 -3.60 -2.97 5.40
CA ARG A 47 -2.91 -2.85 6.71
C ARG A 47 -2.97 -1.45 7.29
N ALA A 48 -2.82 -0.42 6.45
CA ALA A 48 -2.92 0.97 6.90
C ALA A 48 -4.33 1.29 7.42
N VAL A 49 -5.39 0.79 6.76
CA VAL A 49 -6.77 0.95 7.23
C VAL A 49 -6.98 0.25 8.57
N GLU A 50 -6.52 -1.01 8.72
CA GLU A 50 -6.61 -1.73 10.00
C GLU A 50 -5.93 -0.96 11.15
N LEU A 51 -4.74 -0.40 10.91
CA LEU A 51 -4.03 0.42 11.90
C LEU A 51 -4.78 1.70 12.26
N LEU A 52 -5.39 2.36 11.27
CA LEU A 52 -6.19 3.55 11.49
C LEU A 52 -7.42 3.23 12.35
N GLU A 53 -8.14 2.15 12.05
CA GLU A 53 -9.29 1.69 12.86
C GLU A 53 -8.89 1.37 14.31
N GLN A 54 -7.77 0.71 14.52
CA GLN A 54 -7.27 0.43 15.87
C GLN A 54 -6.87 1.69 16.64
N SER A 55 -6.33 2.68 15.93
CA SER A 55 -5.94 3.96 16.52
C SER A 55 -7.13 4.83 16.91
N THR A 56 -8.22 4.76 16.13
CA THR A 56 -9.44 5.54 16.39
C THR A 56 -10.36 4.87 17.41
N ALA A 57 -10.38 3.54 17.49
CA ALA A 57 -11.15 2.79 18.50
C ALA A 57 -10.58 2.91 19.92
N LYS A 58 -9.33 3.37 20.08
CA LYS A 58 -8.69 3.60 21.39
C LYS A 58 -8.92 5.02 21.94
N LYS A 59 -9.91 5.74 21.42
CA LYS A 59 -10.24 7.11 21.81
C LYS A 59 -11.65 7.17 22.37
#